data_AF-A0A1F6JL97-F1
#
_entry.id   AF-A0A1F6JL97-F1
#
_cell.length_a   1.000
_cell.length_b   1.000
_cell.length_c   1.000
_cell.angle_alpha   90.00
_cell.angle_beta   90.00
_cell.angle_gamma   90.00
#
_symmetry.space_group_name_H-M   'P 1'
#
loop_
_entity.id
_entity.type
_entity.pdbx_description
1 polymer ?
#
loop_
_entity_poly.entity_id
_entity_poly.type
_entity_poly.pdbx_seq_one_letter_code
_entity_poly.pdbx_strand_id
1 'polypeptide(L)'
;MKSFLNTINIKQSLLLTFLVFLLGFLFYLLNITSALAYESSISCNNRFVTLVNPVRSRSLWLDKSLNPLINQYSSIKQRGFPATWLLQYDVFSDKKLMEQIKGLNPKQEKGLLLEISPQLASDARVIYPVNTPWFFPNAAFLSGYTQSERIKLIDTLFEKFKNQNSYYPKSVGAWWIDSFSLNYMVEKFSITSALILADQKTTDSYGVWGQWWGVPFYPSKANILTPASNLENKQNVVIIQWAQRDLTKAHGQGPEFSNYSLQANDYIKQGENTNYFNDLIKVYLDCHNQLGQVTVGLETGSESVDYLEEYKNQLENLSKYPNLEFVTMQDFAETFQKVYPKFPEKITLADELSTWLLSTKVRENAYLRDRIKYELNKSFADYFIEDNQSFLNRALSSNTSTNKENYSDQIILLIIFFSLIIFKKLKKLGIWFIAFLFIFASFGLLMRSHIQFSWLVFYGPVVDNLLLFKSLCILLSLSIFYFISKKFNKKMLLFVPLSFGLDFILTLPRYIQLGDRYYFGLSLDALRFLGVSISKTSLYFINQDFLAYQAASLLKFNFGKIWNNLLISFLIYPLVHFLLGVVLYLVYKRLPIGLKNPFLLILLILCFGWLIYIFNIDPTQVK
;
A
#
# COMPACT_ATOMS: atom_id res chain seq x y z
N MET A 1 12.17 -31.37 69.62
CA MET A 1 12.58 -32.13 68.41
C MET A 1 12.37 -33.64 68.56
N LYS A 2 11.25 -34.03 69.18
CA LYS A 2 10.64 -35.36 69.25
C LYS A 2 9.15 -35.04 69.44
N SER A 3 8.23 -35.68 68.68
CA SER A 3 6.76 -35.52 68.74
C SER A 3 6.05 -34.53 67.78
N PHE A 4 6.39 -34.49 66.48
CA PHE A 4 5.46 -33.88 65.49
C PHE A 4 5.46 -34.53 64.08
N LEU A 5 5.97 -35.75 63.95
CA LEU A 5 6.04 -36.45 62.65
C LEU A 5 5.50 -37.88 62.78
N ASN A 6 4.25 -37.99 63.24
CA ASN A 6 3.46 -39.18 63.02
C ASN A 6 2.07 -38.75 62.57
N THR A 7 1.51 -39.53 61.62
CA THR A 7 0.20 -39.42 60.97
C THR A 7 0.07 -38.39 59.83
N ILE A 8 0.83 -38.59 58.75
CA ILE A 8 0.21 -38.47 57.41
C ILE A 8 -0.05 -39.90 56.95
N ASN A 9 -1.33 -40.27 57.00
CA ASN A 9 -1.83 -41.61 56.77
C ASN A 9 -1.59 -41.98 55.29
N ILE A 10 -0.74 -42.97 55.01
CA ILE A 10 -0.33 -43.39 53.65
C ILE A 10 -1.55 -43.65 52.74
N LYS A 11 -2.69 -44.05 53.31
CA LYS A 11 -3.98 -44.18 52.59
C LYS A 11 -4.53 -42.86 52.01
N GLN A 12 -4.35 -41.73 52.69
CA GLN A 12 -4.82 -40.42 52.20
C GLN A 12 -3.94 -39.89 51.07
N SER A 13 -2.62 -40.17 51.10
CA SER A 13 -1.72 -39.82 50.00
C SER A 13 -2.06 -40.62 48.73
N LEU A 14 -2.28 -41.92 48.82
CA LEU A 14 -2.68 -42.76 47.67
C LEU A 14 -4.05 -42.36 47.10
N LEU A 15 -5.02 -41.99 47.95
CA LEU A 15 -6.33 -41.53 47.51
C LEU A 15 -6.24 -40.20 46.75
N LEU A 16 -5.39 -39.28 47.21
CA LEU A 16 -5.16 -37.99 46.56
C LEU A 16 -4.45 -38.17 45.20
N THR A 17 -3.45 -39.04 45.12
CA THR A 17 -2.76 -39.33 43.85
C THR A 17 -3.69 -40.01 42.85
N PHE A 18 -4.58 -40.90 43.31
CA PHE A 18 -5.60 -41.53 42.47
C PHE A 18 -6.65 -40.52 41.99
N LEU A 19 -7.10 -39.60 42.85
CA LEU A 19 -8.03 -38.54 42.46
C LEU A 19 -7.43 -37.58 41.44
N VAL A 20 -6.14 -37.23 41.58
CA VAL A 20 -5.41 -36.39 40.62
C VAL A 20 -5.25 -37.10 39.28
N PHE A 21 -4.97 -38.41 39.29
CA PHE A 21 -4.93 -39.21 38.06
C PHE A 21 -6.30 -39.35 37.41
N LEU A 22 -7.36 -39.55 38.19
CA LEU A 22 -8.74 -39.64 37.70
C LEU A 22 -9.22 -38.30 37.13
N LEU A 23 -8.92 -37.19 37.80
CA LEU A 23 -9.19 -35.83 37.31
C LEU A 23 -8.38 -35.53 36.04
N GLY A 24 -7.10 -35.92 35.99
CA GLY A 24 -6.27 -35.80 34.80
C GLY A 24 -6.78 -36.66 33.64
N PHE A 25 -7.29 -37.86 33.92
CA PHE A 25 -7.88 -38.75 32.92
C PHE A 25 -9.26 -38.27 32.45
N LEU A 26 -10.08 -37.71 33.34
CA LEU A 26 -11.33 -37.02 32.95
C LEU A 26 -11.05 -35.76 32.14
N PHE A 27 -10.00 -35.00 32.46
CA PHE A 27 -9.58 -33.84 31.68
C PHE A 27 -9.05 -34.26 30.30
N TYR A 28 -8.37 -35.42 30.21
CA TYR A 28 -7.94 -36.02 28.96
C TYR A 28 -9.13 -36.50 28.12
N LEU A 29 -10.13 -37.14 28.73
CA LEU A 29 -11.36 -37.57 28.06
C LEU A 29 -12.25 -36.39 27.62
N LEU A 30 -12.35 -35.32 28.42
CA LEU A 30 -13.05 -34.08 28.05
C LEU A 30 -12.37 -33.35 26.88
N ASN A 31 -11.05 -33.52 26.69
CA ASN A 31 -10.34 -33.04 25.51
C ASN A 31 -10.45 -33.98 24.29
N ILE A 32 -10.82 -35.25 24.48
CA ILE A 32 -11.07 -36.20 23.37
C ILE A 32 -12.46 -35.99 22.75
N THR A 33 -13.41 -35.40 23.48
CA THR A 33 -14.75 -35.11 22.92
C THR A 33 -14.83 -33.90 21.98
N SER A 34 -13.75 -33.14 21.80
CA SER A 34 -13.64 -32.09 20.76
C SER A 34 -13.04 -32.57 19.43
N ALA A 35 -12.76 -33.87 19.29
CA ALA A 35 -12.22 -34.47 18.06
C ALA A 35 -13.24 -35.30 17.27
N LEU A 36 -14.54 -35.08 17.48
CA LEU A 36 -15.52 -35.41 16.45
C LEU A 36 -15.41 -34.32 15.38
N ALA A 37 -14.55 -34.58 14.40
CA ALA A 37 -14.53 -33.85 13.15
C ALA A 37 -15.96 -33.76 12.64
N TYR A 38 -16.49 -32.53 12.64
CA TYR A 38 -17.74 -32.23 11.97
C TYR A 38 -17.49 -32.51 10.49
N GLU A 39 -17.95 -33.66 9.99
CA GLU A 39 -18.11 -33.88 8.57
C GLU A 39 -19.13 -32.85 8.10
N SER A 40 -18.63 -31.68 7.69
CA SER A 40 -19.47 -30.71 7.01
C SER A 40 -19.90 -31.36 5.72
N SER A 41 -21.13 -31.88 5.67
CA SER A 41 -21.80 -32.18 4.40
C SER A 41 -21.67 -30.93 3.54
N ILE A 42 -20.85 -30.98 2.49
CA ILE A 42 -20.58 -29.78 1.71
C ILE A 42 -21.85 -29.45 0.94
N SER A 43 -22.59 -28.50 1.47
CA SER A 43 -23.76 -27.95 0.82
C SER A 43 -23.28 -27.16 -0.39
N CYS A 44 -23.64 -27.59 -1.59
CA CYS A 44 -23.28 -26.91 -2.84
C CYS A 44 -24.12 -25.65 -3.11
N ASN A 45 -24.58 -24.98 -2.05
CA ASN A 45 -25.43 -23.79 -2.12
C ASN A 45 -24.64 -22.48 -2.25
N ASN A 46 -23.35 -22.49 -1.87
CA ASN A 46 -22.50 -21.29 -1.86
C ASN A 46 -21.73 -21.15 -3.18
N ARG A 47 -22.44 -20.98 -4.31
CA ARG A 47 -21.84 -20.82 -5.64
C ARG A 47 -22.19 -19.46 -6.19
N PHE A 48 -21.17 -18.66 -6.47
CA PHE A 48 -21.34 -17.24 -6.77
C PHE A 48 -20.72 -16.84 -8.11
N VAL A 49 -21.38 -15.91 -8.78
CA VAL A 49 -20.80 -15.13 -9.87
C VAL A 49 -20.77 -13.67 -9.45
N THR A 50 -19.60 -13.06 -9.53
CA THR A 50 -19.47 -11.60 -9.48
C THR A 50 -19.31 -11.06 -10.88
N LEU A 51 -20.34 -10.38 -11.38
CA LEU A 51 -20.23 -9.67 -12.65
C LEU A 51 -19.50 -8.34 -12.42
N VAL A 52 -18.36 -8.12 -13.06
CA VAL A 52 -17.56 -6.90 -12.88
C VAL A 52 -17.22 -6.27 -14.22
N ASN A 53 -17.44 -4.97 -14.38
CA ASN A 53 -17.26 -4.26 -15.64
C ASN A 53 -16.41 -3.00 -15.39
N PRO A 54 -15.10 -3.03 -15.70
CA PRO A 54 -14.26 -1.84 -15.68
C PRO A 54 -14.69 -0.83 -16.73
N VAL A 55 -14.87 0.43 -16.34
CA VAL A 55 -15.31 1.54 -17.19
C VAL A 55 -14.25 2.62 -17.21
N ARG A 56 -13.54 2.73 -18.32
CA ARG A 56 -12.60 3.82 -18.59
C ARG A 56 -13.29 5.02 -19.25
N SER A 57 -12.57 6.13 -19.37
CA SER A 57 -13.00 7.26 -20.19
C SER A 57 -13.32 6.83 -21.62
N ARG A 58 -14.42 7.35 -22.18
CA ARG A 58 -14.81 7.08 -23.58
C ARG A 58 -13.79 7.53 -24.60
N SER A 59 -12.89 8.44 -24.23
CA SER A 59 -11.78 8.84 -25.11
C SER A 59 -10.85 7.69 -25.46
N LEU A 60 -10.84 6.62 -24.65
CA LEU A 60 -10.04 5.41 -24.85
C LEU A 60 -10.80 4.30 -25.58
N TRP A 61 -12.10 4.47 -25.85
CA TRP A 61 -12.92 3.46 -26.54
C TRP A 61 -12.77 3.59 -28.05
N LEU A 62 -12.90 2.47 -28.78
CA LEU A 62 -12.81 2.44 -30.25
C LEU A 62 -13.83 3.37 -30.93
N ASP A 63 -15.10 3.32 -30.52
CA ASP A 63 -16.19 4.08 -31.15
C ASP A 63 -16.53 5.40 -30.42
N LYS A 64 -15.96 5.62 -29.23
CA LYS A 64 -16.21 6.74 -28.31
C LYS A 64 -17.69 6.99 -27.97
N SER A 65 -18.58 6.04 -28.31
CA SER A 65 -20.02 6.18 -28.18
C SER A 65 -20.49 5.77 -26.78
N LEU A 66 -21.79 5.82 -26.49
CA LEU A 66 -22.34 5.25 -25.25
C LEU A 66 -22.72 3.77 -25.42
N ASN A 67 -22.70 3.25 -26.65
CA ASN A 67 -23.19 1.92 -26.98
C ASN A 67 -22.44 0.80 -26.23
N PRO A 68 -21.11 0.85 -26.06
CA PRO A 68 -20.37 -0.10 -25.22
C PRO A 68 -21.04 -0.32 -23.85
N LEU A 69 -21.27 0.76 -23.10
CA LEU A 69 -21.93 0.71 -21.79
C LEU A 69 -23.38 0.24 -21.91
N ILE A 70 -24.15 0.85 -22.82
CA ILE A 70 -25.60 0.60 -22.95
C ILE A 70 -25.87 -0.86 -23.32
N ASN A 71 -25.12 -1.43 -24.26
CA ASN A 71 -25.30 -2.79 -24.74
C ASN A 71 -24.91 -3.81 -23.68
N GLN A 72 -23.79 -3.58 -23.00
CA GLN A 72 -23.33 -4.41 -21.89
C GLN A 72 -24.34 -4.39 -20.74
N TYR A 73 -24.77 -3.20 -20.31
CA TYR A 73 -25.79 -3.05 -19.28
C TYR A 73 -27.12 -3.70 -19.68
N SER A 74 -27.58 -3.52 -20.91
CA SER A 74 -28.83 -4.11 -21.39
C SER A 74 -28.79 -5.63 -21.33
N SER A 75 -27.66 -6.25 -21.69
CA SER A 75 -27.47 -7.71 -21.66
C SER A 75 -27.55 -8.29 -20.24
N ILE A 76 -27.02 -7.56 -19.25
CA ILE A 76 -27.09 -7.91 -17.82
C ILE A 76 -28.51 -7.66 -17.27
N LYS A 77 -29.07 -6.47 -17.56
CA LYS A 77 -30.37 -6.02 -17.06
C LYS A 77 -31.52 -6.93 -17.49
N GLN A 78 -31.51 -7.38 -18.75
CA GLN A 78 -32.55 -8.28 -19.28
C GLN A 78 -32.68 -9.59 -18.48
N ARG A 79 -31.59 -10.04 -17.86
CA ARG A 79 -31.53 -11.24 -17.01
C ARG A 79 -31.75 -10.96 -15.52
N GLY A 80 -31.88 -9.69 -15.14
CA GLY A 80 -32.08 -9.28 -13.75
C GLY A 80 -30.86 -9.46 -12.84
N PHE A 81 -29.68 -9.65 -13.42
CA PHE A 81 -28.44 -9.92 -12.69
C PHE A 81 -27.88 -8.66 -12.02
N PRO A 82 -27.41 -8.75 -10.75
CA PRO A 82 -26.55 -7.74 -10.18
C PRO A 82 -25.17 -7.72 -10.85
N ALA A 83 -24.54 -6.56 -10.86
CA ALA A 83 -23.18 -6.40 -11.36
C ALA A 83 -22.49 -5.19 -10.72
N THR A 84 -21.17 -5.14 -10.84
CA THR A 84 -20.32 -4.06 -10.32
C THR A 84 -19.68 -3.31 -11.48
N TRP A 85 -19.78 -1.98 -11.48
CA TRP A 85 -19.18 -1.10 -12.48
C TRP A 85 -18.03 -0.33 -11.85
N LEU A 86 -16.79 -0.65 -12.20
CA LEU A 86 -15.60 -0.01 -11.64
C LEU A 86 -15.23 1.22 -12.48
N LEU A 87 -15.44 2.41 -11.93
CA LEU A 87 -15.34 3.66 -12.69
C LEU A 87 -13.94 4.27 -12.56
N GLN A 88 -13.27 4.55 -13.69
CA GLN A 88 -12.07 5.38 -13.72
C GLN A 88 -12.41 6.84 -13.39
N TYR A 89 -11.48 7.58 -12.80
CA TYR A 89 -11.68 8.99 -12.43
C TYR A 89 -12.26 9.87 -13.55
N ASP A 90 -11.74 9.72 -14.77
CA ASP A 90 -12.09 10.58 -15.90
C ASP A 90 -13.55 10.39 -16.36
N VAL A 91 -14.18 9.26 -16.00
CA VAL A 91 -15.61 9.02 -16.23
C VAL A 91 -16.47 10.09 -15.56
N PHE A 92 -16.07 10.60 -14.38
CA PHE A 92 -16.84 11.60 -13.63
C PHE A 92 -16.95 12.97 -14.33
N SER A 93 -16.08 13.24 -15.32
CA SER A 93 -16.09 14.46 -16.11
C SER A 93 -17.00 14.36 -17.34
N ASP A 94 -17.37 13.14 -17.74
CA ASP A 94 -18.25 12.90 -18.87
C ASP A 94 -19.72 12.89 -18.44
N LYS A 95 -20.40 14.03 -18.62
CA LYS A 95 -21.80 14.21 -18.21
C LYS A 95 -22.74 13.16 -18.82
N LYS A 96 -22.58 12.85 -20.12
CA LYS A 96 -23.46 11.92 -20.83
C LYS A 96 -23.27 10.49 -20.33
N LEU A 97 -22.03 10.09 -20.11
CA LEU A 97 -21.72 8.78 -19.54
C LEU A 97 -22.22 8.67 -18.10
N MET A 98 -22.02 9.71 -17.29
CA MET A 98 -22.50 9.75 -15.90
C MET A 98 -24.02 9.74 -15.79
N GLU A 99 -24.76 10.33 -16.72
CA GLU A 99 -26.23 10.21 -16.78
C GLU A 99 -26.65 8.74 -16.97
N GLN A 100 -25.99 8.00 -17.87
CA GLN A 100 -26.25 6.57 -18.05
C GLN A 100 -25.91 5.76 -16.79
N ILE A 101 -24.74 6.01 -16.18
CA ILE A 101 -24.30 5.34 -14.95
C ILE A 101 -25.26 5.63 -13.78
N LYS A 102 -25.77 6.87 -13.67
CA LYS A 102 -26.76 7.23 -12.64
C LYS A 102 -28.10 6.55 -12.88
N GLY A 103 -28.46 6.30 -14.13
CA GLY A 103 -29.68 5.58 -14.53
C GLY A 103 -29.62 4.05 -14.42
N LEU A 104 -28.48 3.48 -14.02
CA LEU A 104 -28.38 2.06 -13.72
C LEU A 104 -29.32 1.67 -12.58
N ASN A 105 -29.92 0.47 -12.64
CA ASN A 105 -30.84 0.00 -11.62
C ASN A 105 -30.11 -0.25 -10.27
N PRO A 106 -30.83 -0.32 -9.13
CA PRO A 106 -30.19 -0.48 -7.82
C PRO A 106 -29.39 -1.77 -7.60
N LYS A 107 -29.54 -2.80 -8.46
CA LYS A 107 -28.72 -4.02 -8.40
C LYS A 107 -27.34 -3.83 -9.04
N GLN A 108 -27.08 -2.67 -9.64
CA GLN A 108 -25.80 -2.33 -10.23
C GLN A 108 -24.95 -1.53 -9.23
N GLU A 109 -24.01 -2.20 -8.58
CA GLU A 109 -23.03 -1.56 -7.72
C GLU A 109 -22.11 -0.65 -8.55
N LYS A 110 -21.76 0.51 -7.99
CA LYS A 110 -20.72 1.40 -8.53
C LYS A 110 -19.51 1.32 -7.61
N GLY A 111 -18.36 0.97 -8.18
CA GLY A 111 -17.06 0.98 -7.52
C GLY A 111 -16.07 1.88 -8.25
N LEU A 112 -14.80 1.79 -7.87
CA LEU A 112 -13.71 2.56 -8.47
C LEU A 112 -12.71 1.66 -9.19
N LEU A 113 -12.29 2.08 -10.39
CA LEU A 113 -11.11 1.56 -11.07
C LEU A 113 -9.90 2.44 -10.68
N LEU A 114 -8.93 1.88 -9.97
CA LEU A 114 -7.75 2.59 -9.43
C LEU A 114 -6.65 2.73 -10.50
N GLU A 115 -7.00 3.34 -11.62
CA GLU A 115 -6.07 3.66 -12.71
C GLU A 115 -5.84 5.17 -12.75
N ILE A 116 -4.58 5.58 -12.61
CA ILE A 116 -4.23 6.99 -12.51
C ILE A 116 -4.22 7.64 -13.89
N SER A 117 -4.98 8.72 -14.02
CA SER A 117 -5.02 9.56 -15.23
C SER A 117 -4.29 10.89 -15.00
N PRO A 118 -3.90 11.60 -16.08
CA PRO A 118 -3.37 12.96 -15.97
C PRO A 118 -4.33 13.92 -15.23
N GLN A 119 -5.64 13.76 -15.43
CA GLN A 119 -6.64 14.59 -14.78
C GLN A 119 -6.73 14.29 -13.28
N LEU A 120 -6.72 13.02 -12.87
CA LEU A 120 -6.70 12.64 -11.45
C LEU A 120 -5.46 13.19 -10.76
N ALA A 121 -4.28 13.00 -11.35
CA ALA A 121 -3.03 13.48 -10.78
C ALA A 121 -3.03 15.01 -10.64
N SER A 122 -3.51 15.73 -11.66
CA SER A 122 -3.65 17.19 -11.63
C SER A 122 -4.56 17.65 -10.48
N ASP A 123 -5.76 17.06 -10.36
CA ASP A 123 -6.73 17.42 -9.32
C ASP A 123 -6.21 17.06 -7.92
N ALA A 124 -5.43 15.98 -7.80
CA ALA A 124 -4.77 15.55 -6.57
C ALA A 124 -3.50 16.35 -6.22
N ARG A 125 -3.10 17.31 -7.07
CA ARG A 125 -1.85 18.07 -6.92
C ARG A 125 -0.61 17.15 -6.87
N VAL A 126 -0.58 16.18 -7.77
CA VAL A 126 0.50 15.20 -7.98
C VAL A 126 1.02 15.34 -9.41
N ILE A 127 2.33 15.18 -9.60
CA ILE A 127 2.94 15.26 -10.92
C ILE A 127 2.73 13.91 -11.62
N TYR A 128 1.97 13.93 -12.72
CA TYR A 128 1.83 12.76 -13.59
C TYR A 128 3.12 12.54 -14.40
N PRO A 129 3.63 11.30 -14.53
CA PRO A 129 4.85 11.01 -15.30
C PRO A 129 4.64 11.32 -16.78
N VAL A 130 5.41 12.26 -17.29
CA VAL A 130 5.32 12.72 -18.68
C VAL A 130 6.21 11.88 -19.58
N ASN A 131 5.80 11.68 -20.83
CA ASN A 131 6.45 10.77 -21.79
C ASN A 131 6.43 9.28 -21.37
N THR A 132 5.53 8.91 -20.48
CA THR A 132 5.24 7.51 -20.14
C THR A 132 3.87 7.15 -20.71
N PRO A 133 3.75 6.07 -21.52
CA PRO A 133 2.46 5.57 -21.96
C PRO A 133 1.51 5.37 -20.78
N TRP A 134 0.26 5.77 -20.92
CA TRP A 134 -0.72 5.80 -19.82
C TRP A 134 -0.97 4.41 -19.20
N PHE A 135 -0.76 3.35 -19.96
CA PHE A 135 -0.96 1.96 -19.55
C PHE A 135 0.27 1.34 -18.88
N PHE A 136 1.43 2.02 -18.87
CA PHE A 136 2.60 1.49 -18.17
C PHE A 136 2.40 1.55 -16.64
N PRO A 137 2.87 0.54 -15.89
CA PRO A 137 2.67 0.45 -14.44
C PRO A 137 3.06 1.69 -13.63
N ASN A 138 4.21 2.30 -13.95
CA ASN A 138 4.70 3.50 -13.28
C ASN A 138 3.85 4.76 -13.54
N ALA A 139 2.95 4.72 -14.53
CA ALA A 139 1.96 5.78 -14.76
C ALA A 139 0.57 5.39 -14.23
N ALA A 140 0.14 4.17 -14.54
CA ALA A 140 -1.23 3.68 -14.32
C ALA A 140 -1.52 3.30 -12.86
N PHE A 141 -0.54 2.77 -12.13
CA PHE A 141 -0.77 2.21 -10.80
C PHE A 141 -0.32 3.13 -9.68
N LEU A 142 -1.01 3.06 -8.54
CA LEU A 142 -0.64 3.78 -7.31
C LEU A 142 0.80 3.49 -6.88
N SER A 143 1.30 2.26 -7.10
CA SER A 143 2.67 1.87 -6.78
C SER A 143 3.73 2.73 -7.47
N GLY A 144 3.41 3.36 -8.61
CA GLY A 144 4.30 4.27 -9.34
C GLY A 144 4.52 5.65 -8.68
N TYR A 145 3.83 5.94 -7.58
CA TYR A 145 3.90 7.21 -6.86
C TYR A 145 4.40 7.02 -5.43
N THR A 146 4.89 8.07 -4.78
CA THR A 146 5.29 8.03 -3.36
C THR A 146 4.08 7.80 -2.45
N GLN A 147 4.30 7.35 -1.20
CA GLN A 147 3.21 7.12 -0.24
C GLN A 147 2.35 8.39 -0.02
N SER A 148 2.99 9.56 0.14
CA SER A 148 2.27 10.82 0.30
C SER A 148 1.45 11.21 -0.94
N GLU A 149 1.91 10.89 -2.15
CA GLU A 149 1.16 11.11 -3.39
C GLU A 149 0.01 10.10 -3.55
N ARG A 150 0.23 8.83 -3.23
CA ARG A 150 -0.84 7.80 -3.21
C ARG A 150 -1.99 8.22 -2.32
N ILE A 151 -1.69 8.72 -1.12
CA ILE A 151 -2.71 9.27 -0.19
C ILE A 151 -3.54 10.37 -0.87
N LYS A 152 -2.90 11.34 -1.53
CA LYS A 152 -3.60 12.43 -2.22
C LYS A 152 -4.44 11.94 -3.39
N LEU A 153 -3.92 11.01 -4.18
CA LEU A 153 -4.61 10.40 -5.33
C LEU A 153 -5.86 9.65 -4.86
N ILE A 154 -5.71 8.79 -3.85
CA ILE A 154 -6.82 8.02 -3.27
C ILE A 154 -7.86 8.97 -2.66
N ASP A 155 -7.45 9.94 -1.85
CA ASP A 155 -8.37 10.90 -1.22
C ASP A 155 -9.17 11.67 -2.27
N THR A 156 -8.50 12.18 -3.30
CA THR A 156 -9.15 12.93 -4.39
C THR A 156 -10.15 12.06 -5.14
N LEU A 157 -9.76 10.82 -5.46
CA LEU A 157 -10.61 9.86 -6.16
C LEU A 157 -11.85 9.49 -5.34
N PHE A 158 -11.69 9.20 -4.05
CA PHE A 158 -12.78 8.81 -3.15
C PHE A 158 -13.73 9.98 -2.84
N GLU A 159 -13.20 11.19 -2.63
CA GLU A 159 -14.03 12.39 -2.46
C GLU A 159 -14.81 12.69 -3.74
N LYS A 160 -14.19 12.56 -4.92
CA LYS A 160 -14.90 12.71 -6.20
C LYS A 160 -16.04 11.70 -6.32
N PHE A 161 -15.79 10.43 -6.01
CA PHE A 161 -16.82 9.39 -6.02
C PHE A 161 -17.98 9.73 -5.07
N LYS A 162 -17.67 10.11 -3.82
CA LYS A 162 -18.68 10.48 -2.82
C LYS A 162 -19.49 11.68 -3.26
N ASN A 163 -18.87 12.69 -3.86
CA ASN A 163 -19.60 13.85 -4.39
C ASN A 163 -20.56 13.47 -5.52
N GLN A 164 -20.29 12.41 -6.28
CA GLN A 164 -21.17 11.92 -7.35
C GLN A 164 -22.27 10.96 -6.88
N ASN A 165 -22.05 10.22 -5.79
CA ASN A 165 -22.92 9.12 -5.36
C ASN A 165 -23.48 9.26 -3.93
N SER A 166 -23.01 10.23 -3.14
CA SER A 166 -23.34 10.48 -1.72
C SER A 166 -22.84 9.43 -0.71
N TYR A 167 -22.03 8.46 -1.14
CA TYR A 167 -21.38 7.46 -0.28
C TYR A 167 -19.97 7.14 -0.80
N TYR A 168 -19.08 6.61 0.03
CA TYR A 168 -17.78 6.07 -0.42
C TYR A 168 -17.97 4.67 -0.99
N PRO A 169 -17.20 4.30 -2.04
CA PRO A 169 -17.35 2.99 -2.68
C PRO A 169 -16.96 1.87 -1.72
N LYS A 170 -17.64 0.73 -1.84
CA LYS A 170 -17.31 -0.49 -1.08
C LYS A 170 -16.38 -1.43 -1.85
N SER A 171 -16.46 -1.39 -3.17
CA SER A 171 -15.60 -2.13 -4.08
C SER A 171 -14.66 -1.22 -4.85
N VAL A 172 -13.40 -1.64 -4.92
CA VAL A 172 -12.38 -1.06 -5.81
C VAL A 172 -11.75 -2.15 -6.66
N GLY A 173 -11.13 -1.79 -7.76
CA GLY A 173 -10.29 -2.73 -8.50
C GLY A 173 -9.21 -2.03 -9.31
N ALA A 174 -8.14 -2.75 -9.61
CA ALA A 174 -7.12 -2.38 -10.57
C ALA A 174 -6.37 -3.65 -10.97
N TRP A 175 -5.53 -3.56 -12.01
CA TRP A 175 -4.65 -4.67 -12.35
C TRP A 175 -3.67 -4.97 -11.22
N TRP A 176 -3.13 -3.94 -10.57
CA TRP A 176 -2.31 -4.06 -9.37
C TRP A 176 -2.72 -3.05 -8.30
N ILE A 177 -2.72 -3.47 -7.03
CA ILE A 177 -2.91 -2.63 -5.86
C ILE A 177 -1.80 -2.96 -4.86
N ASP A 178 -0.93 -2.00 -4.54
CA ASP A 178 0.09 -2.20 -3.51
C ASP A 178 -0.55 -2.29 -2.11
N SER A 179 0.15 -2.96 -1.19
CA SER A 179 -0.43 -3.24 0.14
C SER A 179 -0.54 -2.00 1.02
N PHE A 180 0.29 -0.97 0.81
CA PHE A 180 0.14 0.29 1.54
C PHE A 180 -1.16 0.99 1.13
N SER A 181 -1.41 1.14 -0.17
CA SER A 181 -2.65 1.73 -0.70
C SER A 181 -3.89 0.94 -0.28
N LEU A 182 -3.84 -0.39 -0.35
CA LEU A 182 -4.94 -1.25 0.11
C LEU A 182 -5.26 -1.01 1.58
N ASN A 183 -4.25 -1.02 2.45
CA ASN A 183 -4.43 -0.80 3.88
C ASN A 183 -5.04 0.57 4.15
N TYR A 184 -4.52 1.62 3.51
CA TYR A 184 -5.03 2.98 3.65
C TYR A 184 -6.50 3.09 3.24
N MET A 185 -6.90 2.49 2.11
CA MET A 185 -8.30 2.51 1.66
C MET A 185 -9.24 1.78 2.62
N VAL A 186 -8.83 0.65 3.18
CA VAL A 186 -9.63 -0.07 4.17
C VAL A 186 -9.75 0.73 5.46
N GLU A 187 -8.65 1.26 5.97
CA GLU A 187 -8.62 2.00 7.25
C GLU A 187 -9.41 3.30 7.18
N LYS A 188 -9.25 4.07 6.09
CA LYS A 188 -9.89 5.39 5.96
C LYS A 188 -11.30 5.34 5.38
N PHE A 189 -11.54 4.49 4.38
CA PHE A 189 -12.79 4.48 3.62
C PHE A 189 -13.62 3.21 3.82
N SER A 190 -13.12 2.21 4.54
CA SER A 190 -13.83 0.97 4.87
C SER A 190 -14.38 0.25 3.63
N ILE A 191 -13.52 0.13 2.60
CA ILE A 191 -13.75 -0.76 1.47
C ILE A 191 -13.82 -2.21 1.98
N THR A 192 -14.65 -3.03 1.35
CA THR A 192 -14.90 -4.44 1.74
C THR A 192 -14.36 -5.43 0.72
N SER A 193 -14.17 -4.99 -0.52
CA SER A 193 -13.75 -5.80 -1.66
C SER A 193 -12.73 -5.04 -2.50
N ALA A 194 -11.70 -5.76 -2.94
CA ALA A 194 -10.71 -5.27 -3.88
C ALA A 194 -10.48 -6.30 -4.98
N LEU A 195 -10.56 -5.87 -6.24
CA LEU A 195 -10.25 -6.71 -7.38
C LEU A 195 -8.81 -6.46 -7.85
N ILE A 196 -8.04 -7.54 -8.02
CA ILE A 196 -6.72 -7.54 -8.64
C ILE A 196 -6.65 -8.57 -9.75
N LEU A 197 -5.61 -8.52 -10.58
CA LEU A 197 -5.42 -9.55 -11.61
C LEU A 197 -5.09 -10.92 -10.98
N ALA A 198 -5.55 -12.00 -11.61
CA ALA A 198 -5.17 -13.38 -11.27
C ALA A 198 -3.72 -13.68 -11.71
N ASP A 199 -3.08 -14.71 -11.15
CA ASP A 199 -1.68 -15.08 -11.46
C ASP A 199 -1.35 -14.98 -12.97
N GLN A 200 -0.32 -14.17 -13.28
CA GLN A 200 0.30 -14.10 -14.60
C GLN A 200 1.77 -13.74 -14.45
N LYS A 201 2.67 -14.41 -15.18
CA LYS A 201 4.11 -14.12 -15.05
C LYS A 201 4.53 -12.85 -15.80
N THR A 202 4.03 -12.65 -17.01
CA THR A 202 4.43 -11.53 -17.89
C THR A 202 3.36 -11.24 -18.95
N THR A 203 2.50 -10.23 -18.72
CA THR A 203 1.46 -9.79 -19.68
C THR A 203 1.21 -8.30 -19.48
N ASP A 204 0.96 -7.53 -20.54
CA ASP A 204 0.62 -6.10 -20.46
C ASP A 204 1.64 -5.23 -19.69
N SER A 205 2.92 -5.61 -19.73
CA SER A 205 4.00 -4.97 -18.97
C SER A 205 3.94 -5.16 -17.45
N TYR A 206 3.28 -6.21 -16.96
CA TYR A 206 3.35 -6.57 -15.54
C TYR A 206 3.26 -8.10 -15.30
N GLY A 207 3.82 -8.51 -14.18
CA GLY A 207 3.82 -9.88 -13.68
C GLY A 207 3.42 -9.90 -12.22
N VAL A 208 2.39 -10.67 -11.89
CA VAL A 208 1.92 -10.91 -10.52
C VAL A 208 1.82 -12.42 -10.33
N TRP A 209 2.64 -12.97 -9.44
CA TRP A 209 2.77 -14.41 -9.30
C TRP A 209 2.90 -14.79 -7.83
N GLY A 210 2.20 -15.84 -7.40
CA GLY A 210 2.38 -16.39 -6.06
C GLY A 210 1.14 -16.39 -5.17
N GLN A 211 0.07 -15.68 -5.53
CA GLN A 211 -1.16 -15.63 -4.73
C GLN A 211 -1.91 -16.96 -4.75
N TRP A 212 -2.99 -17.08 -3.98
CA TRP A 212 -3.90 -18.19 -4.16
C TRP A 212 -4.43 -18.22 -5.59
N TRP A 213 -4.43 -19.38 -6.23
CA TRP A 213 -4.76 -19.48 -7.66
C TRP A 213 -6.26 -19.23 -7.90
N GLY A 214 -6.61 -18.05 -8.39
CA GLY A 214 -7.95 -17.74 -8.90
C GLY A 214 -9.10 -17.74 -7.89
N VAL A 215 -8.83 -17.88 -6.58
CA VAL A 215 -9.87 -17.94 -5.53
C VAL A 215 -9.81 -16.72 -4.62
N PRO A 216 -10.95 -16.32 -4.04
CA PRO A 216 -10.99 -15.18 -3.13
C PRO A 216 -10.36 -15.49 -1.77
N PHE A 217 -9.73 -14.49 -1.17
CA PHE A 217 -9.07 -14.62 0.13
C PHE A 217 -8.98 -13.27 0.87
N TYR A 218 -8.68 -13.34 2.18
CA TYR A 218 -8.23 -12.15 2.92
C TYR A 218 -6.72 -12.04 2.84
N PRO A 219 -6.16 -10.88 2.44
CA PRO A 219 -4.72 -10.73 2.32
C PRO A 219 -4.10 -10.41 3.69
N SER A 220 -2.79 -10.58 3.77
CA SER A 220 -1.99 -10.04 4.86
C SER A 220 -1.77 -8.53 4.68
N LYS A 221 -1.67 -7.78 5.80
CA LYS A 221 -1.34 -6.35 5.79
C LYS A 221 0.00 -6.04 5.12
N ALA A 222 0.96 -6.96 5.20
CA ALA A 222 2.29 -6.77 4.62
C ALA A 222 2.28 -6.95 3.10
N ASN A 223 1.49 -7.91 2.59
CA ASN A 223 1.50 -8.29 1.19
C ASN A 223 0.13 -8.79 0.72
N ILE A 224 -0.41 -8.11 -0.29
CA ILE A 224 -1.70 -8.39 -0.91
C ILE A 224 -1.79 -9.79 -1.52
N LEU A 225 -0.67 -10.34 -2.01
CA LEU A 225 -0.63 -11.69 -2.61
C LEU A 225 -0.53 -12.79 -1.56
N THR A 226 -0.25 -12.44 -0.30
CA THR A 226 -0.10 -13.41 0.77
C THR A 226 -1.43 -13.56 1.52
N PRO A 227 -2.03 -14.76 1.57
CA PRO A 227 -3.23 -15.00 2.37
C PRO A 227 -2.95 -14.77 3.86
N ALA A 228 -3.91 -14.19 4.57
CA ALA A 228 -3.84 -14.06 6.01
C ALA A 228 -3.86 -15.44 6.68
N SER A 229 -3.00 -15.62 7.69
CA SER A 229 -2.98 -16.84 8.52
C SER A 229 -3.16 -16.59 10.02
N ASN A 230 -3.33 -15.32 10.41
CA ASN A 230 -3.73 -14.91 11.76
C ASN A 230 -4.52 -13.59 11.72
N LEU A 231 -5.23 -13.26 12.81
CA LEU A 231 -6.09 -12.08 12.87
C LEU A 231 -5.34 -10.75 12.98
N GLU A 232 -4.12 -10.74 13.52
CA GLU A 232 -3.31 -9.53 13.68
C GLU A 232 -2.87 -8.97 12.32
N ASN A 233 -2.42 -9.87 11.45
CA ASN A 233 -1.95 -9.57 10.10
C ASN A 233 -3.05 -9.61 9.05
N LYS A 234 -4.25 -10.09 9.37
CA LYS A 234 -5.38 -10.09 8.44
C LYS A 234 -5.77 -8.65 8.10
N GLN A 235 -5.85 -8.35 6.81
CA GLN A 235 -6.55 -7.16 6.35
C GLN A 235 -8.01 -7.51 6.05
N ASN A 236 -8.94 -6.73 6.60
CA ASN A 236 -10.39 -6.99 6.51
C ASN A 236 -10.98 -6.51 5.18
N VAL A 237 -10.49 -7.07 4.08
CA VAL A 237 -10.94 -6.84 2.71
C VAL A 237 -10.84 -8.14 1.93
N VAL A 238 -11.84 -8.45 1.12
CA VAL A 238 -11.85 -9.65 0.28
C VAL A 238 -11.16 -9.33 -1.04
N ILE A 239 -10.11 -10.07 -1.36
CA ILE A 239 -9.49 -10.04 -2.68
C ILE A 239 -10.31 -10.91 -3.63
N ILE A 240 -10.73 -10.32 -4.75
CA ILE A 240 -11.38 -10.99 -5.88
C ILE A 240 -10.41 -10.92 -7.07
N GLN A 241 -10.33 -11.97 -7.88
CA GLN A 241 -9.34 -12.06 -8.95
C GLN A 241 -9.96 -11.92 -10.34
N TRP A 242 -9.29 -11.17 -11.21
CA TRP A 242 -9.67 -10.94 -12.61
C TRP A 242 -8.62 -11.45 -13.60
N ALA A 243 -8.98 -12.19 -14.64
CA ALA A 243 -10.05 -13.18 -14.65
C ALA A 243 -9.44 -14.51 -14.19
N GLN A 244 -10.23 -15.38 -13.57
CA GLN A 244 -9.74 -16.70 -13.20
C GLN A 244 -9.11 -17.42 -14.41
N ARG A 245 -7.99 -18.09 -14.17
CA ARG A 245 -7.15 -18.70 -15.21
C ARG A 245 -7.30 -20.22 -15.23
N ASP A 246 -7.01 -20.84 -16.37
CA ASP A 246 -6.88 -22.29 -16.48
C ASP A 246 -5.87 -22.83 -15.46
N LEU A 247 -6.17 -23.93 -14.78
CA LEU A 247 -5.28 -24.44 -13.73
C LEU A 247 -3.95 -24.96 -14.29
N THR A 248 -3.93 -25.37 -15.57
CA THR A 248 -2.80 -26.04 -16.20
C THR A 248 -2.25 -25.21 -17.35
N LYS A 249 -3.09 -24.79 -18.30
CA LYS A 249 -2.66 -24.09 -19.53
C LYS A 249 -2.11 -22.68 -19.26
N ALA A 250 -2.56 -22.04 -18.18
CA ALA A 250 -2.14 -20.66 -17.87
C ALA A 250 -0.82 -20.55 -17.09
N HIS A 251 -0.18 -21.68 -16.75
CA HIS A 251 1.11 -21.66 -16.08
C HIS A 251 2.27 -21.44 -17.07
N GLY A 252 2.63 -20.18 -17.28
CA GLY A 252 3.74 -19.81 -18.15
C GLY A 252 3.98 -18.32 -18.24
N GLN A 253 4.86 -17.92 -19.15
CA GLN A 253 5.22 -16.52 -19.39
C GLN A 253 4.60 -16.08 -20.71
N GLY A 254 3.90 -14.94 -20.69
CA GLY A 254 3.35 -14.34 -21.91
C GLY A 254 1.82 -14.45 -22.03
N PRO A 255 1.23 -13.68 -22.96
CA PRO A 255 -0.17 -13.79 -23.33
C PRO A 255 -0.59 -15.19 -23.79
N GLU A 256 0.32 -15.96 -24.38
CA GLU A 256 0.09 -17.33 -24.85
C GLU A 256 -0.24 -18.32 -23.73
N PHE A 257 0.09 -18.00 -22.48
CA PHE A 257 -0.34 -18.76 -21.30
C PHE A 257 -1.44 -18.01 -20.55
N SER A 258 -1.18 -16.76 -20.17
CA SER A 258 -2.09 -16.00 -19.30
C SER A 258 -3.48 -15.80 -19.91
N ASN A 259 -3.64 -15.79 -21.24
CA ASN A 259 -4.96 -15.63 -21.87
C ASN A 259 -5.80 -16.93 -21.87
N TYR A 260 -5.33 -18.04 -21.30
CA TYR A 260 -6.21 -19.14 -20.93
C TYR A 260 -6.98 -18.77 -19.66
N SER A 261 -8.10 -18.04 -19.82
CA SER A 261 -8.87 -17.43 -18.73
C SER A 261 -10.36 -17.36 -18.99
N LEU A 262 -11.13 -16.86 -18.01
CA LEU A 262 -12.56 -16.59 -18.16
C LEU A 262 -12.89 -15.31 -18.95
N GLN A 263 -11.92 -14.47 -19.30
CA GLN A 263 -12.18 -13.22 -20.01
C GLN A 263 -12.44 -13.50 -21.50
N ALA A 264 -13.59 -13.03 -22.03
CA ALA A 264 -14.03 -13.36 -23.38
C ALA A 264 -12.98 -13.09 -24.47
N ASN A 265 -12.32 -11.92 -24.43
CA ASN A 265 -11.27 -11.59 -25.39
C ASN A 265 -10.00 -12.44 -25.26
N ASP A 266 -9.76 -13.05 -24.11
CA ASP A 266 -8.54 -13.82 -23.85
C ASP A 266 -8.63 -15.20 -24.51
N TYR A 267 -9.60 -16.01 -24.12
CA TYR A 267 -9.69 -17.39 -24.60
C TYR A 267 -10.14 -17.47 -26.07
N ILE A 268 -10.96 -16.52 -26.55
CA ILE A 268 -11.31 -16.46 -27.98
C ILE A 268 -10.07 -16.21 -28.84
N LYS A 269 -9.13 -15.36 -28.39
CA LYS A 269 -7.85 -15.15 -29.08
C LYS A 269 -6.94 -16.39 -29.04
N GLN A 270 -7.14 -17.29 -28.07
CA GLN A 270 -6.48 -18.60 -28.02
C GLN A 270 -7.15 -19.67 -28.90
N GLY A 271 -8.22 -19.32 -29.62
CA GLY A 271 -8.97 -20.27 -30.45
C GLY A 271 -9.94 -21.15 -29.65
N GLU A 272 -10.13 -20.87 -28.36
CA GLU A 272 -11.13 -21.51 -27.52
C GLU A 272 -12.52 -20.87 -27.76
N ASN A 273 -13.55 -21.39 -27.10
CA ASN A 273 -14.94 -20.93 -27.27
C ASN A 273 -15.75 -21.05 -25.96
N THR A 274 -17.05 -20.84 -26.02
CA THR A 274 -17.91 -20.89 -24.82
C THR A 274 -17.91 -22.25 -24.10
N ASN A 275 -17.58 -23.36 -24.78
CA ASN A 275 -17.43 -24.66 -24.10
C ASN A 275 -16.23 -24.66 -23.16
N TYR A 276 -15.10 -24.09 -23.59
CA TYR A 276 -13.93 -23.90 -22.74
C TYR A 276 -14.28 -23.07 -21.49
N PHE A 277 -15.02 -21.97 -21.68
CA PHE A 277 -15.53 -21.17 -20.56
C PHE A 277 -16.38 -22.02 -19.60
N ASN A 278 -17.31 -22.82 -20.13
CA ASN A 278 -18.19 -23.69 -19.33
C ASN A 278 -17.41 -24.74 -18.53
N ASP A 279 -16.34 -25.29 -19.10
CA ASP A 279 -15.51 -26.28 -18.40
C ASP A 279 -14.66 -25.61 -17.33
N LEU A 280 -14.11 -24.43 -17.60
CA LEU A 280 -13.31 -23.70 -16.63
C LEU A 280 -14.14 -23.24 -15.41
N ILE A 281 -15.37 -22.74 -15.60
CA ILE A 281 -16.20 -22.32 -14.45
C ILE A 281 -16.55 -23.48 -13.52
N LYS A 282 -16.68 -24.73 -14.03
CA LYS A 282 -16.99 -25.91 -13.20
C LYS A 282 -15.89 -26.17 -12.17
N VAL A 283 -14.63 -25.93 -12.55
CA VAL A 283 -13.47 -26.11 -11.66
C VAL A 283 -13.54 -25.15 -10.47
N TYR A 284 -13.89 -23.89 -10.71
CA TYR A 284 -13.99 -22.87 -9.65
C TYR A 284 -15.28 -22.93 -8.83
N LEU A 285 -16.33 -23.51 -9.42
CA LEU A 285 -17.63 -23.73 -8.78
C LEU A 285 -17.79 -25.16 -8.23
N ASP A 286 -16.70 -25.92 -8.13
CA ASP A 286 -16.71 -27.30 -7.70
C ASP A 286 -17.24 -27.46 -6.26
N CYS A 287 -18.11 -28.46 -6.04
CA CYS A 287 -18.81 -28.72 -4.78
C CYS A 287 -17.90 -29.14 -3.60
N HIS A 288 -16.62 -29.46 -3.80
CA HIS A 288 -15.69 -29.86 -2.73
C HIS A 288 -15.20 -28.68 -1.89
N ASN A 289 -15.31 -27.44 -2.38
CA ASN A 289 -15.00 -26.25 -1.60
C ASN A 289 -16.27 -25.73 -0.88
N GLN A 290 -16.13 -25.24 0.34
CA GLN A 290 -17.27 -24.69 1.10
C GLN A 290 -17.92 -23.48 0.39
N LEU A 291 -17.15 -22.75 -0.42
CA LEU A 291 -17.60 -21.64 -1.25
C LEU A 291 -16.85 -21.66 -2.59
N GLY A 292 -17.56 -21.42 -3.68
CA GLY A 292 -16.99 -21.24 -5.02
C GLY A 292 -17.42 -19.90 -5.60
N GLN A 293 -16.52 -19.22 -6.31
CA GLN A 293 -16.79 -17.93 -6.93
C GLN A 293 -16.03 -17.81 -8.26
N VAL A 294 -16.72 -17.26 -9.27
CA VAL A 294 -16.10 -16.85 -10.54
C VAL A 294 -16.36 -15.37 -10.80
N THR A 295 -15.38 -14.70 -11.38
CA THR A 295 -15.45 -13.31 -11.82
C THR A 295 -15.63 -13.31 -13.33
N VAL A 296 -16.74 -12.76 -13.80
CA VAL A 296 -17.05 -12.72 -15.23
C VAL A 296 -17.40 -11.29 -15.61
N GLY A 297 -16.92 -10.83 -16.74
CA GLY A 297 -17.07 -9.43 -17.10
C GLY A 297 -16.40 -9.09 -18.40
N LEU A 298 -16.61 -7.85 -18.81
CA LEU A 298 -15.99 -7.30 -20.01
C LEU A 298 -15.58 -5.86 -19.74
N GLU A 299 -14.37 -5.49 -20.18
CA GLU A 299 -13.94 -4.10 -20.12
C GLU A 299 -14.79 -3.27 -21.08
N THR A 300 -15.39 -2.19 -20.57
CA THR A 300 -16.21 -1.30 -21.39
C THR A 300 -15.29 -0.48 -22.30
N GLY A 301 -15.57 -0.53 -23.60
CA GLY A 301 -14.73 0.05 -24.64
C GLY A 301 -14.40 -0.96 -25.72
N SER A 302 -13.12 -1.16 -26.01
CA SER A 302 -12.62 -2.00 -27.11
C SER A 302 -13.14 -3.44 -27.03
N GLU A 303 -13.03 -4.07 -25.86
CA GLU A 303 -13.41 -5.46 -25.64
C GLU A 303 -14.92 -5.65 -25.81
N SER A 304 -15.72 -4.70 -25.30
CA SER A 304 -17.17 -4.69 -25.47
C SER A 304 -17.67 -4.38 -26.87
N VAL A 305 -16.82 -3.88 -27.77
CA VAL A 305 -17.19 -3.72 -29.19
C VAL A 305 -17.02 -5.05 -29.92
N ASP A 306 -15.90 -5.73 -29.70
CA ASP A 306 -15.53 -6.91 -30.48
C ASP A 306 -16.07 -8.24 -29.90
N TYR A 307 -16.23 -8.32 -28.58
CA TYR A 307 -16.53 -9.59 -27.88
C TYR A 307 -17.88 -9.59 -27.15
N LEU A 308 -18.78 -8.65 -27.47
CA LEU A 308 -20.09 -8.55 -26.83
C LEU A 308 -20.94 -9.82 -27.01
N GLU A 309 -20.94 -10.42 -28.20
CA GLU A 309 -21.73 -11.63 -28.46
C GLU A 309 -21.24 -12.81 -27.62
N GLU A 310 -19.93 -12.97 -27.48
CA GLU A 310 -19.40 -14.01 -26.60
C GLU A 310 -19.72 -13.73 -25.13
N TYR A 311 -19.66 -12.47 -24.70
CA TYR A 311 -20.10 -12.09 -23.36
C TYR A 311 -21.59 -12.41 -23.11
N LYS A 312 -22.46 -12.22 -24.11
CA LYS A 312 -23.87 -12.67 -24.02
C LYS A 312 -23.98 -14.18 -23.90
N ASN A 313 -23.16 -14.95 -24.61
CA ASN A 313 -23.09 -16.41 -24.48
C ASN A 313 -22.66 -16.83 -23.07
N GLN A 314 -21.66 -16.17 -22.49
CA GLN A 314 -21.25 -16.40 -21.10
C GLN A 314 -22.41 -16.17 -20.13
N LEU A 315 -23.11 -15.01 -20.22
CA LEU A 315 -24.25 -14.69 -19.38
C LEU A 315 -25.40 -15.70 -19.53
N GLU A 316 -25.65 -16.15 -20.75
CA GLU A 316 -26.66 -17.17 -21.06
C GLU A 316 -26.33 -18.53 -20.42
N ASN A 317 -25.08 -18.97 -20.49
CA ASN A 317 -24.66 -20.24 -19.90
C ASN A 317 -24.66 -20.19 -18.38
N LEU A 318 -24.19 -19.09 -17.79
CA LEU A 318 -24.24 -18.90 -16.34
C LEU A 318 -25.69 -18.92 -15.82
N SER A 319 -26.66 -18.38 -16.59
CA SER A 319 -28.08 -18.41 -16.22
C SER A 319 -28.68 -19.82 -16.10
N LYS A 320 -28.06 -20.80 -16.78
CA LYS A 320 -28.47 -22.20 -16.80
C LYS A 320 -27.75 -23.04 -15.74
N TYR A 321 -26.73 -22.49 -15.09
CA TYR A 321 -25.94 -23.22 -14.11
C TYR A 321 -26.75 -23.40 -12.80
N PRO A 322 -26.90 -24.63 -12.29
CA PRO A 322 -27.75 -24.90 -11.14
C PRO A 322 -27.21 -24.25 -9.86
N ASN A 323 -28.11 -23.68 -9.05
CA ASN A 323 -27.81 -23.09 -7.74
C ASN A 323 -26.72 -22.00 -7.76
N LEU A 324 -26.58 -21.28 -8.89
CA LEU A 324 -25.61 -20.20 -9.04
C LEU A 324 -26.25 -18.86 -8.66
N GLU A 325 -25.68 -18.19 -7.66
CA GLU A 325 -26.12 -16.87 -7.21
C GLU A 325 -25.27 -15.76 -7.84
N PHE A 326 -25.93 -14.83 -8.50
CA PHE A 326 -25.26 -13.62 -9.01
C PHE A 326 -25.24 -12.57 -7.91
N VAL A 327 -24.08 -11.97 -7.66
CA VAL A 327 -23.86 -11.00 -6.59
C VAL A 327 -22.96 -9.85 -7.07
N THR A 328 -23.08 -8.69 -6.43
CA THR A 328 -22.09 -7.61 -6.60
C THR A 328 -20.80 -7.96 -5.86
N MET A 329 -19.72 -7.19 -6.08
CA MET A 329 -18.48 -7.40 -5.34
C MET A 329 -18.68 -7.13 -3.84
N GLN A 330 -19.46 -6.12 -3.49
CA GLN A 330 -19.82 -5.83 -2.10
C GLN A 330 -20.62 -7.00 -1.48
N ASP A 331 -21.69 -7.44 -2.13
CA ASP A 331 -22.55 -8.52 -1.61
C ASP A 331 -21.75 -9.81 -1.44
N PHE A 332 -20.86 -10.11 -2.38
CA PHE A 332 -19.96 -11.24 -2.28
C PHE A 332 -19.01 -11.12 -1.08
N ALA A 333 -18.42 -9.95 -0.84
CA ALA A 333 -17.54 -9.73 0.30
C ALA A 333 -18.27 -9.94 1.64
N GLU A 334 -19.51 -9.47 1.75
CA GLU A 334 -20.36 -9.68 2.93
C GLU A 334 -20.65 -11.17 3.14
N THR A 335 -20.97 -11.91 2.07
CA THR A 335 -21.19 -13.36 2.13
C THR A 335 -19.91 -14.12 2.48
N PHE A 336 -18.78 -13.76 1.88
CA PHE A 336 -17.47 -14.35 2.17
C PHE A 336 -17.08 -14.13 3.63
N GLN A 337 -17.41 -12.97 4.22
CA GLN A 337 -17.22 -12.71 5.64
C GLN A 337 -18.11 -13.56 6.55
N LYS A 338 -19.36 -13.83 6.15
CA LYS A 338 -20.26 -14.73 6.89
C LYS A 338 -19.77 -16.17 6.86
N VAL A 339 -19.31 -16.64 5.69
CA VAL A 339 -18.79 -18.01 5.51
C VAL A 339 -17.42 -18.19 6.18
N TYR A 340 -16.53 -17.19 6.05
CA TYR A 340 -15.19 -17.20 6.64
C TYR A 340 -14.95 -15.96 7.54
N PRO A 341 -15.48 -15.94 8.78
CA PRO A 341 -15.29 -14.81 9.69
C PRO A 341 -13.82 -14.49 9.98
N LYS A 342 -12.98 -15.54 10.03
CA LYS A 342 -11.52 -15.41 10.14
C LYS A 342 -10.88 -15.35 8.75
N PHE A 343 -10.65 -16.48 8.12
CA PHE A 343 -10.18 -16.65 6.75
C PHE A 343 -10.31 -18.14 6.39
N PRO A 344 -10.44 -18.52 5.11
CA PRO A 344 -10.34 -19.91 4.68
C PRO A 344 -8.96 -20.49 5.04
N GLU A 345 -8.93 -21.72 5.59
CA GLU A 345 -7.66 -22.37 5.96
C GLU A 345 -7.01 -23.12 4.79
N LYS A 346 -7.86 -23.77 3.98
CA LYS A 346 -7.47 -24.56 2.81
C LYS A 346 -8.55 -24.51 1.72
N ILE A 347 -8.12 -24.44 0.47
CA ILE A 347 -8.93 -24.57 -0.74
C ILE A 347 -8.21 -25.53 -1.68
N THR A 348 -8.96 -26.37 -2.39
CA THR A 348 -8.41 -27.25 -3.42
C THR A 348 -9.10 -26.98 -4.75
N LEU A 349 -8.33 -26.77 -5.81
CA LEU A 349 -8.85 -26.72 -7.18
C LEU A 349 -8.22 -27.86 -7.97
N ALA A 350 -9.01 -28.59 -8.74
CA ALA A 350 -8.51 -29.68 -9.57
C ALA A 350 -9.19 -29.66 -10.94
N ASP A 351 -8.40 -29.91 -11.98
CA ASP A 351 -8.88 -30.27 -13.30
C ASP A 351 -8.45 -31.72 -13.60
N GLU A 352 -8.58 -32.17 -14.85
CA GLU A 352 -8.20 -33.53 -15.25
C GLU A 352 -6.69 -33.82 -15.15
N LEU A 353 -5.83 -32.80 -15.15
CA LEU A 353 -4.38 -32.93 -15.26
C LEU A 353 -3.62 -32.51 -13.99
N SER A 354 -4.10 -31.48 -13.29
CA SER A 354 -3.39 -30.83 -12.20
C SER A 354 -4.30 -30.48 -11.03
N THR A 355 -3.68 -30.34 -9.86
CA THR A 355 -4.37 -30.00 -8.61
C THR A 355 -3.58 -28.91 -7.90
N TRP A 356 -4.26 -27.82 -7.58
CA TRP A 356 -3.77 -26.75 -6.73
C TRP A 356 -4.25 -26.95 -5.30
N LEU A 357 -3.29 -27.08 -4.39
CA LEU A 357 -3.53 -27.09 -2.95
C LEU A 357 -3.18 -25.71 -2.40
N LEU A 358 -4.17 -24.97 -1.93
CA LEU A 358 -4.04 -23.59 -1.49
C LEU A 358 -4.29 -23.53 0.02
N SER A 359 -3.27 -23.19 0.80
CA SER A 359 -3.38 -22.97 2.25
C SER A 359 -2.83 -21.62 2.64
N THR A 360 -3.08 -21.19 3.87
CA THR A 360 -2.58 -19.91 4.39
C THR A 360 -1.05 -19.88 4.59
N LYS A 361 -0.37 -21.04 4.46
CA LYS A 361 1.10 -21.16 4.63
C LYS A 361 1.83 -21.49 3.33
N VAL A 362 1.17 -22.19 2.41
CA VAL A 362 1.77 -22.65 1.17
C VAL A 362 0.71 -22.82 0.10
N ARG A 363 1.05 -22.51 -1.15
CA ARG A 363 0.38 -23.06 -2.33
C ARG A 363 1.29 -24.07 -3.03
N GLU A 364 0.72 -25.10 -3.61
CA GLU A 364 1.46 -26.07 -4.39
C GLU A 364 0.63 -26.70 -5.50
N ASN A 365 1.30 -26.99 -6.61
CA ASN A 365 0.83 -27.83 -7.71
C ASN A 365 1.98 -28.74 -8.13
N ALA A 366 1.83 -30.04 -7.85
CA ALA A 366 2.89 -31.03 -8.08
C ALA A 366 3.17 -31.26 -9.57
N TYR A 367 2.13 -31.25 -10.41
CA TYR A 367 2.24 -31.44 -11.86
C TYR A 367 3.07 -30.31 -12.50
N LEU A 368 2.76 -29.07 -12.14
CA LEU A 368 3.44 -27.87 -12.65
C LEU A 368 4.75 -27.55 -11.93
N ARG A 369 5.10 -28.32 -10.89
CA ARG A 369 6.26 -28.08 -10.00
C ARG A 369 6.25 -26.68 -9.40
N ASP A 370 5.07 -26.12 -9.12
CA ASP A 370 4.90 -24.83 -8.46
C ASP A 370 4.76 -25.04 -6.96
N ARG A 371 5.55 -24.33 -6.17
CA ARG A 371 5.40 -24.31 -4.72
C ARG A 371 5.89 -22.99 -4.15
N ILE A 372 4.99 -22.27 -3.49
CA ILE A 372 5.27 -20.97 -2.87
C ILE A 372 4.91 -21.04 -1.40
N LYS A 373 5.88 -20.73 -0.53
CA LYS A 373 5.67 -20.58 0.92
C LYS A 373 5.36 -19.12 1.23
N TYR A 374 4.36 -18.89 2.07
CA TYR A 374 3.92 -17.56 2.44
C TYR A 374 4.64 -17.03 3.68
N GLU A 375 5.10 -15.79 3.61
CA GLU A 375 5.71 -15.05 4.72
C GLU A 375 4.83 -13.85 5.09
N LEU A 376 4.14 -13.93 6.23
CA LEU A 376 3.14 -12.92 6.62
C LEU A 376 3.69 -11.51 6.85
N ASN A 377 4.98 -11.38 7.14
CA ASN A 377 5.61 -10.11 7.48
C ASN A 377 6.61 -9.68 6.40
N LYS A 378 6.44 -10.11 5.15
CA LYS A 378 7.31 -9.71 4.03
C LYS A 378 6.49 -9.01 2.96
N SER A 379 6.74 -7.71 2.80
CA SER A 379 6.12 -6.93 1.73
C SER A 379 6.97 -6.93 0.47
N PHE A 380 6.37 -6.48 -0.64
CA PHE A 380 7.15 -5.96 -1.76
C PHE A 380 7.72 -4.57 -1.40
N ALA A 381 8.75 -4.14 -2.13
CA ALA A 381 9.40 -2.84 -1.89
C ALA A 381 8.45 -1.66 -2.14
N ASP A 382 7.50 -1.84 -3.07
CA ASP A 382 6.49 -0.84 -3.39
C ASP A 382 5.50 -0.56 -2.26
N TYR A 383 5.54 -1.30 -1.14
CA TYR A 383 4.89 -0.86 0.08
C TYR A 383 5.42 0.51 0.54
N PHE A 384 6.73 0.73 0.43
CA PHE A 384 7.43 1.87 1.05
C PHE A 384 7.85 2.94 0.05
N ILE A 385 8.34 2.52 -1.11
CA ILE A 385 8.89 3.40 -2.14
C ILE A 385 8.07 3.29 -3.43
N GLU A 386 8.18 4.29 -4.30
CA GLU A 386 7.59 4.23 -5.64
C GLU A 386 8.32 3.23 -6.55
N ASP A 387 7.56 2.57 -7.42
CA ASP A 387 8.08 1.73 -8.49
C ASP A 387 8.01 2.47 -9.83
N ASN A 388 9.13 3.10 -10.19
CA ASN A 388 9.26 3.87 -11.42
C ASN A 388 9.52 3.01 -12.67
N GLN A 389 9.44 1.68 -12.57
CA GLN A 389 9.69 0.78 -13.70
C GLN A 389 8.49 0.72 -14.66
N SER A 390 8.80 0.68 -15.97
CA SER A 390 7.80 0.43 -17.01
C SER A 390 7.34 -1.03 -17.06
N PHE A 391 7.99 -1.93 -16.32
CA PHE A 391 7.53 -3.30 -16.10
C PHE A 391 7.39 -3.57 -14.61
N LEU A 392 6.20 -3.93 -14.15
CA LEU A 392 5.97 -4.27 -12.75
C LEU A 392 6.15 -5.76 -12.52
N ASN A 393 7.10 -6.14 -11.66
CA ASN A 393 7.33 -7.54 -11.29
C ASN A 393 7.01 -7.78 -9.81
N ARG A 394 5.97 -8.56 -9.55
CA ARG A 394 5.45 -8.91 -8.21
C ARG A 394 5.28 -10.41 -8.11
N ALA A 395 6.41 -11.10 -8.04
CA ALA A 395 6.45 -12.55 -7.83
C ALA A 395 6.88 -12.89 -6.40
N LEU A 396 6.10 -13.72 -5.71
CA LEU A 396 6.54 -14.34 -4.46
C LEU A 396 7.60 -15.41 -4.77
N SER A 397 8.65 -15.48 -3.95
CA SER A 397 9.78 -16.39 -4.17
C SER A 397 9.52 -17.80 -3.63
N SER A 398 10.00 -18.83 -4.33
CA SER A 398 9.96 -20.23 -3.88
C SER A 398 10.97 -20.55 -2.77
N ASN A 399 12.07 -19.79 -2.70
CA ASN A 399 13.14 -19.95 -1.71
C ASN A 399 13.07 -18.87 -0.63
N THR A 400 13.22 -19.29 0.62
CA THR A 400 13.12 -18.45 1.82
C THR A 400 14.38 -18.59 2.65
N SER A 401 15.28 -17.61 2.51
CA SER A 401 16.32 -17.34 3.49
C SER A 401 16.43 -15.83 3.66
N THR A 402 15.82 -15.30 4.70
CA THR A 402 16.20 -13.99 5.22
C THR A 402 16.45 -14.12 6.72
N ASN A 403 17.67 -13.75 7.12
CA ASN A 403 18.05 -13.62 8.50
C ASN A 403 17.21 -12.51 9.13
N LYS A 404 16.36 -12.88 10.09
CA LYS A 404 15.66 -11.91 10.95
C LYS A 404 16.66 -11.30 11.92
N GLU A 405 17.18 -10.13 11.60
CA GLU A 405 17.76 -9.28 12.64
C GLU A 405 16.61 -8.51 13.33
N ASN A 406 16.09 -9.06 14.42
CA ASN A 406 15.16 -8.37 15.30
C ASN A 406 15.94 -7.33 16.12
N TYR A 407 15.98 -6.09 15.65
CA TYR A 407 16.44 -4.96 16.45
C TYR A 407 15.27 -4.35 17.21
N SER A 408 15.36 -4.35 18.54
CA SER A 408 14.37 -3.70 19.41
C SER A 408 14.73 -2.23 19.61
N ASP A 409 13.85 -1.32 19.15
CA ASP A 409 13.94 0.13 19.39
C ASP A 409 13.92 0.51 20.90
N GLN A 410 13.64 -0.45 21.80
CA GLN A 410 13.62 -0.25 23.24
C GLN A 410 15.01 0.16 23.80
N ILE A 411 16.09 -0.19 23.11
CA ILE A 411 17.46 0.20 23.49
C ILE A 411 17.65 1.72 23.41
N ILE A 412 17.03 2.39 22.43
CA ILE A 412 17.12 3.85 22.28
C ILE A 412 16.39 4.55 23.43
N LEU A 413 15.21 4.06 23.80
CA LEU A 413 14.44 4.58 24.95
C LEU A 413 15.20 4.40 26.27
N LEU A 414 15.90 3.27 26.43
CA LEU A 414 16.78 3.03 27.57
C LEU A 414 17.95 4.02 27.60
N ILE A 415 18.62 4.27 26.47
CA ILE A 415 19.71 5.26 26.38
C ILE A 415 19.19 6.66 26.75
N ILE A 416 18.04 7.08 26.20
CA ILE A 416 17.41 8.36 26.54
C ILE A 416 17.10 8.42 28.04
N PHE A 417 16.49 7.39 28.62
CA PHE A 417 16.13 7.34 30.03
C PHE A 417 17.33 7.38 30.98
N PHE A 418 18.36 6.56 30.74
CA PHE A 418 19.59 6.56 31.55
C PHE A 418 20.33 7.89 31.46
N SER A 419 20.34 8.50 30.28
CA SER A 419 20.95 9.80 30.07
C SER A 419 20.23 10.93 30.84
N LEU A 420 18.89 10.89 30.92
CA LEU A 420 18.09 11.81 31.73
C LEU A 420 18.36 11.67 33.24
N ILE A 421 18.53 10.43 33.75
CA ILE A 421 18.84 10.18 35.17
C ILE A 421 20.21 10.74 35.57
N ILE A 422 21.24 10.46 34.77
CA ILE A 422 22.62 10.91 35.03
C ILE A 422 22.69 12.43 35.06
N PHE A 423 21.94 13.12 34.19
CA PHE A 423 22.04 14.57 34.06
C PHE A 423 21.04 15.38 34.89
N LYS A 424 19.95 14.77 35.39
CA LYS A 424 19.16 15.34 36.49
C LYS A 424 20.03 15.58 37.72
N LYS A 425 21.02 14.71 37.98
CA LYS A 425 22.05 14.93 39.00
C LYS A 425 23.00 16.10 38.68
N LEU A 426 23.19 16.45 37.41
CA LEU A 426 24.12 17.50 36.94
C LEU A 426 23.47 18.89 36.75
N LYS A 427 22.16 19.08 37.02
CA LYS A 427 21.42 20.36 36.93
C LYS A 427 21.55 21.11 35.58
N LYS A 428 21.76 20.41 34.45
CA LYS A 428 21.99 21.01 33.11
C LYS A 428 20.86 20.80 32.08
N LEU A 429 19.60 20.69 32.52
CA LEU A 429 18.42 20.41 31.67
C LEU A 429 18.31 21.29 30.41
N GLY A 430 18.71 22.56 30.49
CA GLY A 430 18.63 23.49 29.36
C GLY A 430 19.52 23.14 28.16
N ILE A 431 20.67 22.48 28.38
CA ILE A 431 21.58 22.08 27.31
C ILE A 431 21.08 20.80 26.63
N TRP A 432 20.37 19.94 27.36
CA TRP A 432 19.75 18.73 26.83
C TRP A 432 18.68 19.03 25.81
N PHE A 433 17.79 19.96 26.13
CA PHE A 433 16.78 20.40 25.18
C PHE A 433 17.41 20.87 23.86
N ILE A 434 18.50 21.63 23.94
CA ILE A 434 19.24 22.10 22.76
C ILE A 434 19.86 20.92 21.99
N ALA A 435 20.47 19.97 22.69
CA ALA A 435 21.08 18.79 22.07
C ALA A 435 20.04 17.87 21.41
N PHE A 436 18.86 17.70 22.00
CA PHE A 436 17.76 16.97 21.37
C PHE A 436 17.23 17.69 20.12
N LEU A 437 17.05 19.02 20.20
CA LEU A 437 16.66 19.82 19.03
C LEU A 437 17.67 19.63 17.89
N PHE A 438 18.96 19.59 18.22
CA PHE A 438 20.03 19.30 17.26
C PHE A 438 19.93 17.89 16.69
N ILE A 439 19.73 16.86 17.51
CA ILE A 439 19.59 15.46 17.05
C ILE A 439 18.43 15.34 16.06
N PHE A 440 17.26 15.89 16.38
CA PHE A 440 16.11 15.83 15.49
C PHE A 440 16.29 16.66 14.22
N ALA A 441 16.89 17.85 14.31
CA ALA A 441 17.12 18.69 13.14
C ALA A 441 18.20 18.14 12.18
N SER A 442 19.26 17.54 12.74
CA SER A 442 20.41 17.05 11.97
C SER A 442 20.31 15.58 11.56
N PHE A 443 19.73 14.74 12.43
CA PHE A 443 19.68 13.29 12.27
C PHE A 443 18.25 12.74 12.30
N GLY A 444 17.23 13.60 12.21
CA GLY A 444 15.83 13.19 12.28
C GLY A 444 15.43 12.12 11.25
N LEU A 445 15.95 12.21 10.03
CA LEU A 445 15.72 11.19 8.99
C LEU A 445 16.30 9.82 9.38
N LEU A 446 17.52 9.78 9.94
CA LEU A 446 18.10 8.54 10.49
C LEU A 446 17.25 8.01 11.65
N MET A 447 16.78 8.88 12.54
CA MET A 447 15.96 8.48 13.69
C MET A 447 14.62 7.88 13.26
N ARG A 448 14.06 8.37 12.15
CA ARG A 448 12.80 7.90 11.56
C ARG A 448 12.94 6.58 10.79
N SER A 449 14.11 6.28 10.24
CA SER A 449 14.40 4.99 9.61
C SER A 449 14.14 3.85 10.58
N HIS A 450 13.54 2.73 10.14
CA HIS A 450 13.13 1.63 11.01
C HIS A 450 13.01 0.32 10.22
N ILE A 451 12.70 -0.78 10.91
CA ILE A 451 12.41 -2.06 10.25
C ILE A 451 10.90 -2.26 10.22
N GLN A 452 10.36 -2.53 9.03
CA GLN A 452 8.96 -2.87 8.86
C GLN A 452 8.82 -3.88 7.72
N PHE A 453 7.96 -4.89 7.92
CA PHE A 453 7.68 -5.93 6.94
C PHE A 453 8.91 -6.55 6.26
N SER A 454 9.94 -6.84 7.06
CA SER A 454 11.22 -7.44 6.64
C SER A 454 12.09 -6.54 5.76
N TRP A 455 11.84 -5.24 5.76
CA TRP A 455 12.66 -4.22 5.12
C TRP A 455 13.29 -3.30 6.16
N LEU A 456 14.56 -2.93 5.96
CA LEU A 456 15.14 -1.73 6.55
C LEU A 456 14.69 -0.53 5.74
N VAL A 457 13.81 0.29 6.31
CA VAL A 457 13.21 1.47 5.67
C VAL A 457 14.00 2.71 6.02
N PHE A 458 14.55 3.39 5.01
CA PHE A 458 15.37 4.58 5.19
C PHE A 458 14.66 5.84 4.68
N TYR A 459 14.70 6.91 5.48
CA TYR A 459 14.24 8.26 5.10
C TYR A 459 15.39 9.20 4.73
N GLY A 460 16.63 8.74 4.87
CA GLY A 460 17.84 9.53 4.70
C GLY A 460 19.05 8.61 4.51
N PRO A 461 20.18 8.84 5.21
CA PRO A 461 21.38 8.04 5.03
C PRO A 461 21.16 6.54 5.25
N VAL A 462 21.69 5.74 4.32
CA VAL A 462 21.56 4.28 4.34
C VAL A 462 22.75 3.67 5.07
N VAL A 463 22.47 2.89 6.11
CA VAL A 463 23.47 2.27 6.99
C VAL A 463 23.06 0.83 7.29
N ASP A 464 24.03 -0.09 7.35
CA ASP A 464 23.72 -1.51 7.55
C ASP A 464 23.35 -1.84 9.00
N ASN A 465 23.99 -1.19 9.99
CA ASN A 465 23.66 -1.35 11.42
C ASN A 465 22.90 -0.13 11.96
N LEU A 466 21.62 -0.04 11.61
CA LEU A 466 20.78 1.12 11.91
C LEU A 466 20.74 1.47 13.41
N LEU A 467 20.60 0.48 14.28
CA LEU A 467 20.51 0.70 15.73
C LEU A 467 21.82 1.25 16.32
N LEU A 468 22.96 0.72 15.89
CA LEU A 468 24.27 1.21 16.32
C LEU A 468 24.48 2.67 15.91
N PHE A 469 24.18 3.01 14.65
CA PHE A 469 24.32 4.38 14.15
C PHE A 469 23.39 5.36 14.86
N LYS A 470 22.13 4.99 15.12
CA LYS A 470 21.21 5.80 15.93
C LYS A 470 21.78 6.06 17.33
N SER A 471 22.26 5.01 17.99
CA SER A 471 22.81 5.09 19.35
C SER A 471 24.06 5.96 19.41
N LEU A 472 24.98 5.80 18.45
CA LEU A 472 26.20 6.61 18.34
C LEU A 472 25.86 8.08 18.10
N CYS A 473 24.94 8.39 17.18
CA CYS A 473 24.54 9.78 16.91
C CYS A 473 23.96 10.46 18.15
N ILE A 474 23.14 9.76 18.93
CA ILE A 474 22.58 10.27 20.19
C ILE A 474 23.68 10.50 21.21
N LEU A 475 24.50 9.48 21.51
CA LEU A 475 25.55 9.57 22.54
C LEU A 475 26.60 10.63 22.22
N LEU A 476 27.06 10.69 20.96
CA LEU A 476 28.03 11.68 20.50
C LEU A 476 27.46 13.09 20.59
N SER A 477 26.23 13.32 20.11
CA SER A 477 25.59 14.64 20.17
C SER A 477 25.45 15.13 21.60
N LEU A 478 24.96 14.29 22.51
CA LEU A 478 24.80 14.62 23.92
C LEU A 478 26.15 14.94 24.58
N SER A 479 27.18 14.14 24.29
CA SER A 479 28.54 14.33 24.80
C SER A 479 29.16 15.63 24.29
N ILE A 480 29.07 15.89 22.99
CA ILE A 480 29.59 17.09 22.34
C ILE A 480 28.95 18.34 22.95
N PHE A 481 27.61 18.40 23.04
CA PHE A 481 26.93 19.54 23.64
C PHE A 481 27.27 19.72 25.13
N TYR A 482 27.49 18.63 25.88
CA TYR A 482 27.96 18.72 27.25
C TYR A 482 29.34 19.38 27.35
N PHE A 483 30.33 18.93 26.56
CA PHE A 483 31.69 19.48 26.60
C PHE A 483 31.74 20.92 26.07
N ILE A 484 31.07 21.20 24.95
CA ILE A 484 31.03 22.55 24.35
C ILE A 484 30.32 23.53 25.30
N SER A 485 29.33 23.09 26.09
CA SER A 485 28.69 23.95 27.10
C SER A 485 29.61 24.46 28.20
N LYS A 486 30.81 23.89 28.37
CA LYS A 486 31.82 24.42 29.29
C LYS A 486 32.50 25.67 28.74
N LYS A 487 32.55 25.82 27.41
CA LYS A 487 33.23 26.92 26.71
C LYS A 487 32.25 27.96 26.14
N PHE A 488 31.06 27.54 25.74
CA PHE A 488 30.05 28.40 25.11
C PHE A 488 28.80 28.54 25.98
N ASN A 489 28.19 29.72 25.96
CA ASN A 489 26.97 29.97 26.74
C ASN A 489 25.75 29.28 26.10
N LYS A 490 24.74 29.00 26.94
CA LYS A 490 23.50 28.31 26.52
C LYS A 490 22.78 29.05 25.37
N LYS A 491 22.77 30.39 25.40
CA LYS A 491 22.12 31.20 24.36
C LYS A 491 22.76 31.00 22.99
N MET A 492 24.09 30.98 22.90
CA MET A 492 24.82 30.71 21.65
C MET A 492 24.54 29.30 21.15
N LEU A 493 24.56 28.30 22.05
CA LEU A 493 24.32 26.92 21.67
C LEU A 493 22.90 26.69 21.12
N LEU A 494 21.91 27.47 21.55
CA LEU A 494 20.55 27.42 20.99
C LEU A 494 20.52 27.79 19.50
N PHE A 495 21.42 28.65 19.01
CA PHE A 495 21.46 29.02 17.59
C PHE A 495 21.94 27.89 16.68
N VAL A 496 22.65 26.89 17.21
CA VAL A 496 23.13 25.74 16.43
C VAL A 496 21.96 24.94 15.85
N PRO A 497 21.04 24.38 16.65
CA PRO A 497 19.93 23.64 16.09
C PRO A 497 18.90 24.54 15.38
N LEU A 498 18.79 25.83 15.75
CA LEU A 498 17.96 26.79 15.02
C LEU A 498 18.48 27.11 13.61
N SER A 499 19.78 26.95 13.35
CA SER A 499 20.34 27.22 12.02
C SER A 499 19.83 26.25 10.95
N PHE A 500 19.42 25.04 11.34
CA PHE A 500 18.77 24.08 10.43
C PHE A 500 17.43 24.58 9.91
N GLY A 501 16.79 25.55 10.57
CA GLY A 501 15.60 26.21 10.03
C GLY A 501 15.85 26.90 8.68
N LEU A 502 17.09 27.30 8.39
CA LEU A 502 17.43 27.88 7.08
C LEU A 502 17.25 26.88 5.94
N ASP A 503 17.37 25.59 6.21
CA ASP A 503 17.17 24.55 5.20
C ASP A 503 15.71 24.45 4.77
N PHE A 504 14.77 24.76 5.67
CA PHE A 504 13.36 24.89 5.29
C PHE A 504 13.19 25.94 4.18
N ILE A 505 13.92 27.07 4.26
CA ILE A 505 13.90 28.06 3.18
C ILE A 505 14.42 27.45 1.88
N LEU A 506 15.48 26.64 1.91
CA LEU A 506 16.03 26.00 0.70
C LEU A 506 15.06 25.01 0.04
N THR A 507 14.07 24.49 0.77
CA THR A 507 13.04 23.61 0.20
C THR A 507 12.02 24.34 -0.68
N LEU A 508 11.92 25.68 -0.61
CA LEU A 508 10.85 26.46 -1.26
C LEU A 508 11.22 26.99 -2.66
N PRO A 509 12.41 27.60 -2.88
CA PRO A 509 12.78 28.16 -4.18
C PRO A 509 12.78 27.13 -5.30
N ARG A 510 12.30 27.58 -6.45
CA ARG A 510 12.26 26.83 -7.70
C ARG A 510 12.70 27.72 -8.84
N TYR A 511 13.31 27.07 -9.83
CA TYR A 511 13.75 27.73 -11.05
C TYR A 511 13.52 26.85 -12.27
N ILE A 512 13.10 27.46 -13.37
CA ILE A 512 13.01 26.81 -14.68
C ILE A 512 13.21 27.83 -15.80
N GLN A 513 13.77 27.37 -16.92
CA GLN A 513 13.80 28.14 -18.16
C GLN A 513 12.83 27.48 -19.17
N LEU A 514 11.88 28.26 -19.69
CA LEU A 514 10.96 27.82 -20.74
C LEU A 514 11.13 28.75 -21.95
N GLY A 515 11.80 28.27 -22.98
CA GLY A 515 12.20 29.09 -24.13
C GLY A 515 13.11 30.25 -23.68
N ASP A 516 12.73 31.48 -24.06
CA ASP A 516 13.46 32.71 -23.72
C ASP A 516 13.08 33.33 -22.36
N ARG A 517 12.27 32.62 -21.56
CA ARG A 517 11.80 33.10 -20.26
C ARG A 517 12.38 32.28 -19.11
N TYR A 518 12.85 32.99 -18.10
CA TYR A 518 13.34 32.47 -16.83
C TYR A 518 12.29 32.65 -15.76
N TYR A 519 12.03 31.60 -15.00
CA TYR A 519 11.04 31.59 -13.92
C TYR A 519 11.77 31.37 -12.61
N PHE A 520 11.58 32.28 -11.65
CA PHE A 520 12.16 32.19 -10.31
C PHE A 520 11.09 32.49 -9.26
N GLY A 521 10.92 31.61 -8.28
CA GLY A 521 9.80 31.70 -7.35
C GLY A 521 9.75 30.55 -6.36
N LEU A 522 8.59 30.36 -5.74
CA LEU A 522 8.29 29.32 -4.76
C LEU A 522 7.22 28.38 -5.31
N SER A 523 7.41 27.07 -5.12
CA SER A 523 6.32 26.10 -5.29
C SER A 523 5.50 26.03 -4.01
N LEU A 524 4.20 26.30 -4.13
CA LEU A 524 3.26 26.16 -3.00
C LEU A 524 2.79 24.71 -2.85
N ASP A 525 2.71 23.98 -3.96
CA ASP A 525 2.50 22.54 -4.01
C ASP A 525 3.23 21.95 -5.25
N ALA A 526 2.88 20.73 -5.65
CA ALA A 526 3.53 20.06 -6.77
C ALA A 526 3.34 20.79 -8.12
N LEU A 527 2.29 21.59 -8.29
CA LEU A 527 1.91 22.26 -9.54
C LEU A 527 1.86 23.80 -9.43
N ARG A 528 1.45 24.35 -8.27
CA ARG A 528 1.28 25.79 -8.07
C ARG A 528 2.63 26.48 -7.90
N PHE A 529 2.87 27.50 -8.72
CA PHE A 529 4.05 28.33 -8.66
C PHE A 529 3.69 29.80 -8.45
N LEU A 530 4.39 30.45 -7.52
CA LEU A 530 4.32 31.88 -7.25
C LEU A 530 5.71 32.51 -7.41
N GLY A 531 5.87 33.49 -8.28
CA GLY A 531 7.18 34.12 -8.47
C GLY A 531 7.20 35.17 -9.57
N VAL A 532 8.35 35.26 -10.24
CA VAL A 532 8.58 36.17 -11.36
C VAL A 532 8.99 35.40 -12.61
N SER A 533 8.49 35.85 -13.76
CA SER A 533 8.97 35.46 -15.08
C SER A 533 9.74 36.62 -15.69
N ILE A 534 10.96 36.37 -16.13
CA ILE A 534 11.91 37.36 -16.65
C ILE A 534 12.30 36.96 -18.07
N SER A 535 12.18 37.88 -19.02
CA SER A 535 12.78 37.80 -20.35
C SER A 535 13.76 38.95 -20.55
N LYS A 536 14.43 39.02 -21.71
CA LYS A 536 15.31 40.15 -22.07
C LYS A 536 14.62 41.51 -22.01
N THR A 537 13.30 41.58 -22.16
CA THR A 537 12.55 42.83 -22.33
C THR A 537 11.38 43.00 -21.36
N SER A 538 11.06 42.00 -20.53
CA SER A 538 9.86 42.05 -19.69
C SER A 538 10.01 41.26 -18.39
N LEU A 539 9.32 41.74 -17.34
CA LEU A 539 9.21 41.11 -16.03
C LEU A 539 7.74 41.01 -15.66
N TYR A 540 7.27 39.81 -15.32
CA TYR A 540 5.90 39.56 -14.89
C TYR A 540 5.88 38.84 -13.54
N PHE A 541 4.95 39.24 -12.67
CA PHE A 541 4.59 38.43 -11.52
C PHE A 541 3.64 37.32 -11.96
N ILE A 542 3.90 36.10 -11.48
CA ILE A 542 3.14 34.91 -11.86
C ILE A 542 2.63 34.20 -10.61
N ASN A 543 1.38 33.78 -10.69
CA ASN A 543 0.71 32.95 -9.70
C ASN A 543 -0.19 31.98 -10.48
N GLN A 544 0.38 30.86 -10.92
CA GLN A 544 -0.27 29.93 -11.84
C GLN A 544 0.12 28.49 -11.56
N ASP A 545 -0.67 27.56 -12.06
CA ASP A 545 -0.28 26.15 -12.11
C ASP A 545 0.58 25.91 -13.34
N PHE A 546 1.66 25.15 -13.16
CA PHE A 546 2.42 24.60 -14.27
C PHE A 546 1.84 23.27 -14.72
N LEU A 547 1.94 23.00 -16.02
CA LEU A 547 1.63 21.67 -16.56
C LEU A 547 2.58 20.64 -15.96
N ALA A 548 2.15 19.39 -15.82
CA ALA A 548 2.93 18.34 -15.15
C ALA A 548 4.39 18.23 -15.64
N TYR A 549 4.65 18.33 -16.95
CA TYR A 549 6.02 18.28 -17.50
C TYR A 549 6.87 19.50 -17.12
N GLN A 550 6.25 20.68 -16.98
CA GLN A 550 6.93 21.90 -16.56
C GLN A 550 7.20 21.85 -15.05
N ALA A 551 6.22 21.39 -14.27
CA ALA A 551 6.35 21.20 -12.83
C ALA A 551 7.44 20.18 -12.49
N ALA A 552 7.49 19.06 -13.21
CA ALA A 552 8.51 18.02 -13.06
C ALA A 552 9.95 18.51 -13.33
N SER A 553 10.10 19.54 -14.17
CA SER A 553 11.40 20.11 -14.55
C SER A 553 11.81 21.32 -13.71
N LEU A 554 11.02 21.72 -12.71
CA LEU A 554 11.41 22.76 -11.77
C LEU A 554 12.63 22.32 -10.97
N LEU A 555 13.76 23.01 -11.20
CA LEU A 555 14.98 22.79 -10.45
C LEU A 555 14.74 23.18 -8.98
N LYS A 556 15.08 22.26 -8.08
CA LYS A 556 14.99 22.41 -6.62
C LYS A 556 16.32 22.06 -5.96
N PHE A 557 16.53 22.56 -4.74
CA PHE A 557 17.69 22.16 -3.95
C PHE A 557 17.62 20.65 -3.66
N ASN A 558 18.64 19.90 -4.08
CA ASN A 558 18.68 18.46 -3.92
C ASN A 558 19.44 18.07 -2.65
N PHE A 559 18.70 17.98 -1.54
CA PHE A 559 19.22 17.47 -0.28
C PHE A 559 19.67 16.00 -0.34
N GLY A 560 19.24 15.22 -1.33
CA GLY A 560 19.73 13.85 -1.56
C GLY A 560 21.25 13.79 -1.70
N LYS A 561 21.90 14.85 -2.20
CA LYS A 561 23.37 14.95 -2.25
C LYS A 561 24.02 14.97 -0.86
N ILE A 562 23.30 15.45 0.15
CA ILE A 562 23.74 15.46 1.55
C ILE A 562 23.49 14.08 2.15
N TRP A 563 22.26 13.56 2.03
CA TRP A 563 21.84 12.34 2.72
C TRP A 563 22.45 11.06 2.14
N ASN A 564 22.72 11.03 0.84
CA ASN A 564 23.28 9.86 0.16
C ASN A 564 24.80 9.71 0.40
N ASN A 565 25.44 10.65 1.10
CA ASN A 565 26.85 10.60 1.44
C ASN A 565 27.03 10.59 2.97
N LEU A 566 27.53 9.48 3.51
CA LEU A 566 27.69 9.29 4.96
C LEU A 566 28.61 10.36 5.59
N LEU A 567 29.72 10.70 4.94
CA LEU A 567 30.66 11.72 5.44
C LEU A 567 29.99 13.09 5.49
N ILE A 568 29.26 13.45 4.43
CA ILE A 568 28.56 14.72 4.37
C ILE A 568 27.46 14.76 5.42
N SER A 569 26.60 13.74 5.48
CA SER A 569 25.45 13.73 6.39
C SER A 569 25.83 13.69 7.86
N PHE A 570 26.90 12.97 8.25
CA PHE A 570 27.24 12.77 9.66
C PHE A 570 28.29 13.74 10.20
N LEU A 571 29.12 14.35 9.34
CA LEU A 571 30.18 15.25 9.79
C LEU A 571 30.05 16.66 9.21
N ILE A 572 30.05 16.78 7.88
CA ILE A 572 30.14 18.10 7.23
C ILE A 572 28.87 18.90 7.46
N TYR A 573 27.70 18.29 7.24
CA TYR A 573 26.41 18.95 7.37
C TYR A 573 26.15 19.47 8.80
N PRO A 574 26.30 18.68 9.87
CA PRO A 574 26.19 19.20 11.23
C PRO A 574 27.23 20.28 11.57
N LEU A 575 28.46 20.17 11.04
CA LEU A 575 29.51 21.16 11.25
C LEU A 575 29.19 22.51 10.59
N VAL A 576 28.66 22.49 9.36
CA VAL A 576 28.19 23.71 8.66
C VAL A 576 27.13 24.41 9.50
N HIS A 577 26.15 23.68 10.03
CA HIS A 577 25.12 24.25 10.88
C HIS A 577 25.63 24.75 12.24
N PHE A 578 26.67 24.12 12.79
CA PHE A 578 27.35 24.65 13.96
C PHE A 578 27.98 26.02 13.67
N LEU A 579 28.72 26.14 12.56
CA LEU A 579 29.33 27.41 12.13
C LEU A 579 28.27 28.47 11.83
N LEU A 580 27.19 28.12 11.12
CA LEU A 580 26.06 29.01 10.88
C LEU A 580 25.41 29.46 12.19
N GLY A 581 25.26 28.57 13.17
CA GLY A 581 24.75 28.91 14.50
C GLY A 581 25.62 29.95 15.21
N VAL A 582 26.95 29.85 15.09
CA VAL A 582 27.88 30.87 15.59
C VAL A 582 27.63 32.21 14.89
N VAL A 583 27.54 32.22 13.56
CA VAL A 583 27.31 33.44 12.76
C VAL A 583 25.97 34.09 13.13
N LEU A 584 24.88 33.31 13.19
CA LEU A 584 23.55 33.81 13.58
C LEU A 584 23.55 34.41 14.98
N TYR A 585 24.29 33.81 15.92
CA TYR A 585 24.45 34.38 17.26
C TYR A 585 25.23 35.71 17.26
N LEU A 586 26.27 35.84 16.43
CA LEU A 586 27.01 37.10 16.28
C LEU A 586 26.13 38.20 15.68
N VAL A 587 25.29 37.87 14.69
CA VAL A 587 24.28 38.78 14.14
C VAL A 587 23.30 39.19 15.23
N TYR A 588 22.73 38.21 15.95
CA TYR A 588 21.79 38.47 17.06
C TYR A 588 22.36 39.41 18.12
N LYS A 589 23.65 39.30 18.45
CA LYS A 589 24.32 40.21 19.39
C LYS A 589 24.32 41.66 18.92
N ARG A 590 24.48 41.89 17.62
CA ARG A 590 24.55 43.22 16.99
C ARG A 590 23.17 43.83 16.70
N LEU A 591 22.09 43.06 16.77
CA LEU A 591 20.74 43.57 16.53
C LEU A 591 20.29 44.55 17.63
N PRO A 592 19.49 45.59 17.27
CA PRO A 592 18.76 46.41 18.23
C PRO A 592 17.85 45.57 19.14
N ILE A 593 17.63 46.01 20.38
CA ILE A 593 16.84 45.29 21.40
C ILE A 593 15.44 44.90 20.88
N GLY A 594 14.77 45.82 20.17
CA GLY A 594 13.44 45.57 19.59
C GLY A 594 13.41 44.49 18.51
N LEU A 595 14.53 44.21 17.83
CA LEU A 595 14.62 43.22 16.74
C LEU A 595 15.10 41.84 17.20
N LYS A 596 15.62 41.72 18.43
CA LYS A 596 16.14 40.44 18.97
C LYS A 596 15.07 39.37 19.10
N ASN A 597 13.91 39.72 19.67
CA ASN A 597 12.81 38.77 19.85
C ASN A 597 12.18 38.35 18.51
N PRO A 598 11.85 39.28 17.59
CA PRO A 598 11.38 38.91 16.24
C PRO A 598 12.36 37.98 15.50
N PHE A 599 13.66 38.26 15.56
CA PHE A 599 14.67 37.42 14.92
C PHE A 599 14.69 35.99 15.46
N LEU A 600 14.65 35.82 16.79
CA LEU A 600 14.57 34.50 17.41
C LEU A 600 13.27 33.78 17.05
N LEU A 601 12.15 34.49 17.03
CA LEU A 601 10.86 33.92 16.65
C LEU A 601 10.87 33.39 15.21
N ILE A 602 11.44 34.14 14.27
CA ILE A 602 11.59 33.72 12.87
C ILE A 602 12.42 32.43 12.79
N LEU A 603 13.58 32.38 13.45
CA LEU A 603 14.42 31.18 13.45
C LEU A 603 13.71 29.96 14.07
N LEU A 604 12.90 30.17 15.12
CA LEU A 604 12.09 29.11 15.71
C LEU A 604 11.03 28.59 14.74
N ILE A 605 10.30 29.48 14.06
CA ILE A 605 9.30 29.10 13.06
C ILE A 605 9.95 28.31 11.93
N LEU A 606 11.10 28.77 11.43
CA LEU A 606 11.85 28.09 10.38
C LEU A 606 12.34 26.71 10.82
N CYS A 607 12.90 26.61 12.03
CA CYS A 607 13.33 25.33 12.60
C CYS A 607 12.16 24.35 12.76
N PHE A 608 10.99 24.85 13.18
CA PHE A 608 9.79 24.03 13.28
C PHE A 608 9.30 23.56 11.91
N GLY A 609 9.31 24.45 10.91
CA GLY A 609 9.04 24.09 9.51
C GLY A 609 9.98 23.00 8.98
N TRP A 610 11.27 23.09 9.29
CA TRP A 610 12.25 22.06 8.94
C TRP A 610 11.97 20.71 9.59
N LEU A 611 11.62 20.70 10.88
CA LEU A 611 11.26 19.46 11.57
C LEU A 611 10.00 18.83 10.96
N ILE A 612 8.96 19.63 10.70
CA ILE A 612 7.75 19.16 10.00
C ILE A 612 8.11 18.55 8.64
N TYR A 613 8.97 19.22 7.87
CA TYR A 613 9.44 18.73 6.58
C TYR A 613 10.10 17.35 6.71
N ILE A 614 11.03 17.17 7.66
CA ILE A 614 11.68 15.87 7.95
C ILE A 614 10.68 14.78 8.32
N PHE A 615 9.67 15.10 9.13
CA PHE A 615 8.65 14.12 9.56
C PHE A 615 7.66 13.73 8.46
N ASN A 616 7.56 14.53 7.39
CA ASN A 616 6.65 14.28 6.28
C ASN A 616 7.34 13.75 5.01
N ILE A 617 8.67 13.61 4.99
CA ILE A 617 9.40 13.02 3.85
C ILE A 617 8.97 11.56 3.64
N ASP A 618 8.81 11.12 2.40
CA ASP A 618 8.59 9.69 2.10
C ASP A 618 9.89 8.87 2.24
N PRO A 619 9.80 7.55 2.49
CA PRO A 619 10.98 6.69 2.44
C PRO A 619 11.72 6.84 1.11
N THR A 620 13.05 6.89 1.16
CA THR A 620 13.88 7.06 -0.03
C THR A 620 14.48 5.74 -0.50
N GLN A 621 14.63 4.78 0.39
CA GLN A 621 15.23 3.48 0.09
C GLN A 621 14.78 2.41 1.07
N VAL A 622 14.75 1.17 0.60
CA VAL A 622 14.61 -0.04 1.42
C VAL A 622 15.76 -1.02 1.16
N LYS A 623 16.17 -1.78 2.17
CA LYS A 623 17.16 -2.87 2.07
C LYS A 623 16.64 -4.17 2.67
#